data_AF-A0A7S0PN77-F1
#
_entry.id   AF-A0A7S0PN77-F1
#
_cell.length_a   1.000
_cell.length_b   1.000
_cell.length_c   1.000
_cell.angle_alpha   90.00
_cell.angle_beta   90.00
_cell.angle_gamma   90.00
#
_symmetry.space_group_name_H-M   'P 1'
#
loop_
_entity.id
_entity.type
_entity.pdbx_description
1 polymer ?
#
loop_
_entity_poly.entity_id
_entity_poly.type
_entity_poly.pdbx_seq_one_letter_code
_entity_poly.pdbx_strand_id
1 'polypeptide(L)'
;MKVYYRVCDMSRDNEVCAADTTERYGSYRADDGRIRRLLDASSWTLAYDADVGASDFRTLVRLDFAKPIEFSPGEKLELYVHSAEESDQGLVYDDAPDLCGRPKDDGILQIWPGYAHLSSVPFGTSAPWYEENSYSITSLRRDRRFVGKVQYGVRWKLWEPMKETHASFPVRYREVVQTILLGMKDRNCLLSALDYDVVMYIFNKHIGWDWFGNQLDPPALPPLETSSGSAVVDAALRALTEHHASGSKGDAVKDTYMEQIEIVTNVTATLISQSADLRRRLDHAPPPIRMQALLHITKNIYEHCRKENVNALKFARDTPTVQSITDRVCALIAHRQNWQSLEEPEDGADDAETEAAQRLLDEEHKKAVTNFLNSVAIPSLRRFFLMNREHHDSDDEIDDFDDVEDDDDIPYDSDLDADDFNSDYDDEVDEDFDDEVDED
;
A
#
# COMPACT_ATOMS: atom_id res chain seq x y z
N MET A 1 29.33 15.21 11.37
CA MET A 1 28.28 15.29 10.35
C MET A 1 27.22 14.22 10.60
N LYS A 2 25.95 14.56 10.45
CA LYS A 2 24.84 13.62 10.62
C LYS A 2 24.02 13.51 9.34
N VAL A 3 23.60 12.30 9.00
CA VAL A 3 22.68 12.03 7.90
C VAL A 3 21.49 11.26 8.42
N TYR A 4 20.31 11.77 8.11
CA TYR A 4 19.03 11.18 8.43
C TYR A 4 18.29 10.88 7.13
N TYR A 5 17.37 9.92 7.19
CA TYR A 5 16.54 9.56 6.06
C TYR A 5 15.14 9.15 6.47
N ARG A 6 14.23 9.20 5.50
CA ARG A 6 12.92 8.56 5.58
C ARG A 6 12.45 8.12 4.20
N VAL A 7 11.72 7.02 4.16
CA VAL A 7 11.10 6.50 2.92
C VAL A 7 9.62 6.89 2.93
N CYS A 8 9.17 7.51 1.84
CA CYS A 8 7.82 8.00 1.66
C CYS A 8 7.15 7.22 0.51
N ASP A 9 5.89 6.85 0.71
CA ASP A 9 5.06 6.27 -0.34
C ASP A 9 4.59 7.39 -1.29
N MET A 10 4.87 7.25 -2.59
CA MET A 10 4.46 8.20 -3.63
C MET A 10 2.94 8.32 -3.75
N SER A 11 2.17 7.32 -3.29
CA SER A 11 0.71 7.32 -3.40
C SER A 11 0.02 8.48 -2.67
N ARG A 12 0.71 9.13 -1.71
CA ARG A 12 0.16 10.22 -0.89
C ARG A 12 0.68 11.62 -1.21
N ASP A 13 1.86 11.74 -1.81
CA ASP A 13 2.60 13.00 -1.91
C ASP A 13 2.74 13.52 -3.37
N ASN A 14 1.90 13.05 -4.30
CA ASN A 14 1.95 13.41 -5.73
C ASN A 14 1.54 14.86 -6.06
N GLU A 15 1.24 15.69 -5.06
CA GLU A 15 1.15 17.13 -5.26
C GLU A 15 2.56 17.69 -5.47
N VAL A 16 3.01 17.67 -6.73
CA VAL A 16 4.05 18.58 -7.19
C VAL A 16 3.50 19.98 -6.98
N CYS A 17 3.82 20.57 -5.83
CA CYS A 17 3.39 21.93 -5.55
C CYS A 17 3.88 22.82 -6.69
N ALA A 18 2.95 23.55 -7.30
CA ALA A 18 3.29 24.67 -8.16
C ALA A 18 4.39 25.47 -7.45
N ALA A 19 5.47 25.77 -8.18
CA ALA A 19 6.55 26.57 -7.65
C ALA A 19 5.94 27.91 -7.25
N ASP A 20 5.73 28.12 -5.96
CA ASP A 20 5.31 29.40 -5.45
C ASP A 20 6.52 30.32 -5.63
N THR A 21 6.48 31.12 -6.70
CA THR A 21 7.58 31.98 -7.13
C THR A 21 7.86 33.11 -6.13
N THR A 22 7.02 33.28 -5.10
CA THR A 22 7.13 34.39 -4.15
C THR A 22 8.01 34.10 -2.94
N GLU A 23 8.33 32.83 -2.64
CA GLU A 23 9.06 32.44 -1.41
C GLU A 23 10.50 31.93 -1.68
N ARG A 24 11.23 32.53 -2.63
CA ARG A 24 12.67 32.23 -2.84
C ARG A 24 13.53 32.44 -1.58
N TYR A 25 13.04 33.23 -0.62
CA TYR A 25 13.61 33.42 0.71
C TYR A 25 12.50 33.27 1.77
N GLY A 26 11.98 32.04 1.90
CA GLY A 26 10.74 31.76 2.64
C GLY A 26 10.88 31.84 4.16
N SER A 27 10.21 32.83 4.76
CA SER A 27 9.68 32.70 6.11
C SER A 27 8.39 31.89 6.00
N TYR A 28 8.39 30.63 6.41
CA TYR A 28 7.19 29.79 6.35
C TYR A 28 6.35 30.01 7.59
N ARG A 29 5.04 29.85 7.48
CA ARG A 29 4.20 29.85 8.69
C ARG A 29 4.53 28.64 9.54
N ALA A 30 4.62 28.85 10.85
CA ALA A 30 4.89 27.77 11.78
C ALA A 30 3.83 26.67 11.73
N ASP A 31 2.59 26.97 11.32
CA ASP A 31 1.49 26.02 11.21
C ASP A 31 1.42 25.24 9.88
N ASP A 32 2.35 25.45 8.93
CA ASP A 32 2.43 24.62 7.72
C ASP A 32 2.82 23.18 8.10
N GLY A 33 1.86 22.26 7.97
CA GLY A 33 2.03 20.85 8.31
C GLY A 33 3.13 20.15 7.50
N ARG A 34 3.40 20.58 6.26
CA ARG A 34 4.45 20.00 5.40
C ARG A 34 5.83 20.40 5.91
N ILE A 35 6.00 21.67 6.25
CA ILE A 35 7.26 22.18 6.80
C ILE A 35 7.52 21.62 8.19
N ARG A 36 6.50 21.57 9.06
CA ARG A 36 6.60 20.90 10.37
C ARG A 36 7.02 19.44 10.24
N ARG A 37 6.47 18.71 9.26
CA ARG A 37 6.87 17.32 8.99
C ARG A 37 8.36 17.21 8.66
N LEU A 38 8.96 18.18 7.96
CA LEU A 38 10.40 18.16 7.67
C LEU A 38 11.24 18.39 8.93
N LEU A 39 10.77 19.21 9.87
CA LEU A 39 11.47 19.55 11.11
C LEU A 39 11.10 18.65 12.30
N ASP A 40 10.20 17.69 12.12
CA ASP A 40 9.89 16.71 13.15
C ASP A 40 10.95 15.60 13.17
N ALA A 41 11.91 15.71 14.09
CA ALA A 41 13.00 14.75 14.28
C ALA A 41 12.52 13.30 14.46
N SER A 42 11.31 13.08 14.99
CA SER A 42 10.77 11.73 15.21
C SER A 42 10.36 11.03 13.90
N SER A 43 10.18 11.78 12.83
CA SER A 43 9.85 11.27 11.49
C SER A 43 11.07 10.79 10.70
N TRP A 44 12.27 10.93 11.27
CA TRP A 44 13.54 10.65 10.60
C TRP A 44 14.31 9.51 11.28
N THR A 45 15.00 8.71 10.47
CA THR A 45 15.91 7.66 10.94
C THR A 45 17.36 8.09 10.72
N LEU A 46 18.20 7.99 11.75
CA LEU A 46 19.64 8.30 11.64
C LEU A 46 20.35 7.20 10.83
N ALA A 47 20.94 7.56 9.68
CA ALA A 47 21.74 6.66 8.83
C ALA A 47 23.24 6.78 9.10
N TYR A 48 23.71 7.96 9.49
CA TYR A 48 25.14 8.25 9.66
C TYR A 48 25.34 9.29 10.77
N ASP A 49 26.29 9.03 11.65
CA ASP A 49 26.75 9.96 12.68
C ASP A 49 28.24 9.72 12.93
N ALA A 50 29.07 10.61 12.37
CA ALA A 50 30.51 10.55 12.56
C ALA A 50 31.15 11.92 12.36
N ASP A 51 32.33 12.09 12.93
CA ASP A 51 33.16 13.25 12.69
C ASP A 51 33.81 13.14 11.31
N VAL A 52 33.53 14.14 10.47
CA VAL A 52 34.07 14.24 9.12
C VAL A 52 35.00 15.43 9.13
N GLY A 53 36.27 15.20 8.82
CA GLY A 53 37.25 16.28 8.74
C GLY A 53 36.87 17.29 7.66
N ALA A 54 37.32 18.53 7.83
CA ALA A 54 37.17 19.56 6.79
C ALA A 54 37.77 19.07 5.46
N SER A 55 37.10 19.41 4.37
CA SER A 55 37.60 19.20 3.00
C SER A 55 37.80 20.53 2.29
N ASP A 56 38.62 20.52 1.25
CA ASP A 56 38.69 21.66 0.36
C ASP A 56 37.44 21.74 -0.54
N PHE A 57 37.18 22.91 -1.12
CA PHE A 57 36.04 23.14 -2.02
C PHE A 57 36.07 22.30 -3.31
N ARG A 58 37.16 21.57 -3.59
CA ARG A 58 37.35 20.79 -4.82
C ARG A 58 37.22 19.29 -4.59
N THR A 59 37.22 18.84 -3.34
CA THR A 59 37.31 17.42 -2.98
C THR A 59 36.06 17.01 -2.22
N LEU A 60 35.27 16.15 -2.84
CA LEU A 60 34.10 15.57 -2.19
C LEU A 60 34.54 14.58 -1.10
N VAL A 61 34.00 14.72 0.11
CA VAL A 61 34.15 13.73 1.17
C VAL A 61 33.05 12.68 1.04
N ARG A 62 33.45 11.42 1.02
CA ARG A 62 32.53 10.30 0.95
C ARG A 62 32.01 9.97 2.35
N LEU A 63 30.69 9.86 2.48
CA LEU A 63 30.02 9.40 3.69
C LEU A 63 29.63 7.92 3.50
N ASP A 64 30.40 7.03 4.11
CA ASP A 64 30.14 5.59 4.04
C ASP A 64 29.15 5.15 5.12
N PHE A 65 27.94 4.78 4.69
CA PHE A 65 26.92 4.26 5.59
C PHE A 65 27.24 2.82 5.98
N ALA A 66 27.15 2.51 7.27
CA ALA A 66 27.36 1.14 7.77
C ALA A 66 26.35 0.15 7.16
N LYS A 67 25.13 0.62 6.88
CA LYS A 67 24.10 -0.12 6.16
C LYS A 67 23.57 0.73 5.01
N PRO A 68 23.46 0.20 3.78
CA PRO A 68 22.80 0.91 2.68
C PRO A 68 21.36 1.25 3.03
N ILE A 69 20.90 2.40 2.58
CA ILE A 69 19.48 2.77 2.65
C ILE A 69 18.78 2.06 1.49
N GLU A 70 17.88 1.14 1.82
CA GLU A 70 17.10 0.38 0.84
C GLU A 70 15.74 1.04 0.62
N PHE A 71 15.35 1.17 -0.65
CA PHE A 71 14.02 1.61 -1.07
C PHE A 71 13.66 0.93 -2.39
N SER A 72 12.36 0.82 -2.66
CA SER A 72 11.79 0.10 -3.79
C SER A 72 11.53 1.03 -4.97
N PRO A 73 11.44 0.50 -6.21
CA PRO A 73 11.02 1.29 -7.35
C PRO A 73 9.66 1.95 -7.10
N GLY A 74 9.57 3.25 -7.35
CA GLY A 74 8.37 4.05 -7.09
C GLY A 74 8.22 4.53 -5.64
N GLU A 75 9.15 4.23 -4.74
CA GLU A 75 9.22 4.90 -3.44
C GLU A 75 10.05 6.19 -3.55
N LYS A 76 9.76 7.16 -2.67
CA LYS A 76 10.54 8.39 -2.55
C LYS A 76 11.43 8.29 -1.32
N LEU A 77 12.73 8.54 -1.50
CA LEU A 77 13.69 8.66 -0.40
C LEU A 77 13.96 10.14 -0.12
N GLU A 78 13.73 10.58 1.11
CA GLU A 78 14.13 11.90 1.57
C GLU A 78 15.38 11.77 2.46
N LEU A 79 16.38 12.62 2.19
CA LEU A 79 17.64 12.67 2.93
C LEU A 79 17.80 14.04 3.56
N TYR A 80 18.20 14.05 4.83
CA TYR A 80 18.51 15.26 5.58
C TYR A 80 19.95 15.16 6.09
N VAL A 81 20.80 16.08 5.64
CA VAL A 81 22.21 16.15 6.01
C VAL A 81 22.43 17.41 6.82
N HIS A 82 23.10 17.28 7.96
CA HIS A 82 23.33 18.40 8.87
C HIS A 82 24.74 18.34 9.48
N SER A 83 25.38 19.50 9.58
CA SER A 83 26.62 19.66 10.33
C SER A 83 26.31 20.21 11.72
N ALA A 84 26.76 19.52 12.76
CA ALA A 84 26.59 19.98 14.15
C ALA A 84 27.57 21.10 14.55
N GLU A 85 28.39 21.59 13.62
CA GLU A 85 29.37 22.63 13.89
C GLU A 85 28.72 24.02 13.82
N GLU A 86 28.92 24.85 14.84
CA GLU A 86 28.26 26.17 14.97
C GLU A 86 28.57 27.14 13.82
N SER A 87 29.67 26.93 13.10
CA SER A 87 30.11 27.80 12.00
C SER A 87 29.76 27.27 10.60
N ASP A 88 28.99 26.17 10.52
CA ASP A 88 28.67 25.35 9.34
C ASP A 88 29.07 25.95 7.97
N GLN A 89 30.35 25.77 7.63
CA GLN A 89 30.87 25.97 6.27
C GLN A 89 30.94 24.64 5.50
N GLY A 90 30.44 23.55 6.07
CA GLY A 90 30.69 22.19 5.60
C GLY A 90 29.73 21.70 4.53
N LEU A 91 28.58 22.35 4.37
CA LEU A 91 27.55 21.98 3.40
C LEU A 91 27.33 23.09 2.37
N VAL A 92 27.67 22.79 1.12
CA VAL A 92 27.44 23.69 -0.01
C VAL A 92 26.22 23.21 -0.78
N TYR A 93 25.27 24.12 -0.96
CA TYR A 93 24.12 23.94 -1.85
C TYR A 93 24.24 24.91 -3.00
N ASP A 94 23.81 24.49 -4.19
CA ASP A 94 23.71 25.38 -5.34
C ASP A 94 22.28 25.87 -5.49
N ASP A 95 22.14 27.08 -6.01
CA ASP A 95 20.84 27.64 -6.33
C ASP A 95 20.26 26.91 -7.54
N ALA A 96 18.93 26.75 -7.58
CA ALA A 96 18.23 26.35 -8.79
C ALA A 96 17.62 27.59 -9.48
N PRO A 97 18.41 28.44 -10.17
CA PRO A 97 17.87 29.70 -10.73
C PRO A 97 16.81 29.46 -11.83
N ASP A 98 16.86 28.30 -12.50
CA ASP A 98 15.93 27.98 -13.59
C ASP A 98 14.53 27.65 -13.10
N LEU A 99 13.55 28.35 -13.70
CA LEU A 99 12.13 28.08 -13.60
C LEU A 99 11.85 26.56 -13.69
N CYS A 100 11.25 26.02 -12.64
CA CYS A 100 10.64 24.69 -12.56
C CYS A 100 11.48 23.51 -12.07
N GLY A 101 12.55 23.71 -11.26
CA GLY A 101 12.98 22.69 -10.29
C GLY A 101 13.11 21.25 -10.83
N ARG A 102 13.58 21.09 -12.08
CA ARG A 102 13.55 19.79 -12.75
C ARG A 102 14.48 18.81 -12.02
N PRO A 103 14.05 17.57 -11.77
CA PRO A 103 14.90 16.58 -11.16
C PRO A 103 16.11 16.28 -12.05
N LYS A 104 17.25 15.99 -11.43
CA LYS A 104 18.36 15.32 -12.11
C LYS A 104 18.01 13.85 -12.23
N ASP A 105 18.04 13.34 -13.45
CA ASP A 105 17.61 11.97 -13.78
C ASP A 105 18.75 11.26 -14.52
N ASP A 106 19.10 10.05 -14.07
CA ASP A 106 20.03 9.16 -14.74
C ASP A 106 19.36 7.94 -15.39
N GLY A 107 18.02 7.93 -15.44
CA GLY A 107 17.17 6.85 -15.94
C GLY A 107 16.77 5.83 -14.88
N ILE A 108 17.40 5.84 -13.70
CA ILE A 108 17.10 4.93 -12.59
C ILE A 108 16.68 5.72 -11.34
N LEU A 109 17.42 6.78 -11.02
CA LEU A 109 17.20 7.65 -9.87
C LEU A 109 16.89 9.08 -10.33
N GLN A 110 15.82 9.64 -9.76
CA GLN A 110 15.49 11.06 -9.89
C GLN A 110 15.78 11.80 -8.58
N ILE A 111 16.67 12.79 -8.64
CA ILE A 111 17.02 13.66 -7.52
C ILE A 111 16.32 15.01 -7.71
N TRP A 112 15.35 15.29 -6.85
CA TRP A 112 14.59 16.54 -6.84
C TRP A 112 15.32 17.64 -6.05
N PRO A 113 15.11 18.93 -6.39
CA PRO A 113 15.53 20.03 -5.53
C PRO A 113 14.93 19.89 -4.14
N GLY A 114 15.70 20.26 -3.13
CA GLY A 114 15.32 20.15 -1.73
C GLY A 114 15.32 21.50 -1.02
N TYR A 115 15.52 21.43 0.29
CA TYR A 115 15.68 22.58 1.16
C TYR A 115 17.13 22.63 1.66
N ALA A 116 17.73 23.83 1.69
CA ALA A 116 18.88 24.07 2.56
C ALA A 116 18.34 24.40 3.95
N HIS A 117 18.83 23.69 4.96
CA HIS A 117 18.55 23.97 6.36
C HIS A 117 19.70 24.77 6.94
N LEU A 118 19.39 25.90 7.56
CA LEU A 118 20.34 26.94 7.93
C LEU A 118 20.59 27.01 9.44
N SER A 119 19.83 26.25 10.23
CA SER A 119 19.97 26.26 11.69
C SER A 119 21.21 25.48 12.10
N SER A 120 21.96 26.00 13.07
CA SER A 120 23.08 25.27 13.69
C SER A 120 22.61 24.08 14.53
N VAL A 121 21.33 24.02 14.89
CA VAL A 121 20.70 22.91 15.61
C VAL A 121 19.95 22.03 14.61
N PRO A 122 20.16 20.70 14.60
CA PRO A 122 19.41 19.80 13.74
C PRO A 122 17.90 20.01 13.90
N PHE A 123 17.18 20.15 12.79
CA PHE A 123 15.73 20.41 12.76
C PHE A 123 15.27 21.69 13.47
N GLY A 124 16.18 22.63 13.78
CA GLY A 124 15.82 23.93 14.34
C GLY A 124 14.95 24.75 13.40
N THR A 125 14.09 25.61 13.95
CA THR A 125 13.10 26.42 13.20
C THR A 125 13.64 27.78 12.76
N SER A 126 14.75 28.23 13.35
CA SER A 126 15.28 29.59 13.17
C SER A 126 16.65 29.57 12.49
N ALA A 127 16.84 30.46 11.50
CA ALA A 127 18.16 30.72 10.93
C ALA A 127 18.98 31.67 11.83
N PRO A 128 20.32 31.68 11.74
CA PRO A 128 21.18 32.43 12.66
C PRO A 128 20.99 33.96 12.66
N TRP A 129 20.46 34.53 11.58
CA TRP A 129 20.27 35.99 11.41
C TRP A 129 18.82 36.45 11.64
N TYR A 130 17.88 35.55 11.93
CA TYR A 130 16.52 35.91 12.30
C TYR A 130 16.32 35.68 13.79
N GLU A 131 15.54 36.56 14.42
CA GLU A 131 15.07 36.29 15.79
C GLU A 131 14.15 35.06 15.78
N GLU A 132 14.26 34.25 16.82
CA GLU A 132 13.37 33.10 17.00
C GLU A 132 11.94 33.59 17.20
N ASN A 133 11.05 33.15 16.31
CA ASN A 133 9.65 33.52 16.31
C ASN A 133 8.78 32.26 16.27
N SER A 134 7.86 32.12 17.22
CA SER A 134 6.96 30.96 17.31
C SER A 134 5.97 30.85 16.15
N TYR A 135 5.76 31.93 15.40
CA TYR A 135 4.80 31.99 14.29
C TYR A 135 5.43 31.73 12.92
N SER A 136 6.76 31.71 12.82
CA SER A 136 7.45 31.54 11.54
C SER A 136 8.66 30.61 11.62
N ILE A 137 8.85 29.81 10.58
CA ILE A 137 10.02 28.97 10.37
C ILE A 137 10.88 29.66 9.33
N THR A 138 12.11 30.03 9.70
CA THR A 138 13.04 30.77 8.84
C THR A 138 14.30 29.97 8.52
N SER A 139 14.45 28.78 9.10
CA SER A 139 15.62 27.92 8.96
C SER A 139 15.71 27.20 7.61
N LEU A 140 14.71 27.28 6.74
CA LEU A 140 14.67 26.53 5.48
C LEU A 140 14.73 27.47 4.28
N ARG A 141 15.49 27.09 3.25
CA ARG A 141 15.47 27.74 1.94
C ARG A 141 15.15 26.71 0.87
N ARG A 142 14.04 26.91 0.15
CA ARG A 142 13.59 26.02 -0.91
C ARG A 142 14.47 26.15 -2.16
N ASP A 143 14.27 25.23 -3.10
CA ASP A 143 14.85 25.25 -4.44
C ASP A 143 16.38 25.20 -4.44
N ARG A 144 16.91 24.36 -3.56
CA ARG A 144 18.34 24.10 -3.42
C ARG A 144 18.70 22.80 -4.12
N ARG A 145 19.67 22.86 -5.05
CA ARG A 145 20.15 21.68 -5.78
C ARG A 145 21.17 20.94 -4.93
N PHE A 146 21.10 19.61 -5.01
CA PHE A 146 22.12 18.75 -4.43
C PHE A 146 23.44 18.92 -5.21
N VAL A 147 24.49 19.35 -4.51
CA VAL A 147 25.84 19.48 -5.05
C VAL A 147 26.68 18.36 -4.48
N GLY A 148 26.82 17.28 -5.24
CA GLY A 148 27.57 16.12 -4.79
C GLY A 148 27.39 14.92 -5.70
N LYS A 149 27.80 13.77 -5.19
CA LYS A 149 27.68 12.48 -5.87
C LYS A 149 26.98 11.48 -4.98
N VAL A 150 25.93 10.87 -5.51
CA VAL A 150 25.29 9.71 -4.88
C VAL A 150 25.87 8.45 -5.51
N GLN A 151 26.34 7.52 -4.68
CA GLN A 151 26.70 6.18 -5.12
C GLN A 151 25.61 5.22 -4.63
N TYR A 152 25.00 4.49 -5.54
CA TYR A 152 23.94 3.54 -5.23
C TYR A 152 24.16 2.21 -5.96
N GLY A 153 23.55 1.14 -5.45
CA GLY A 153 23.52 -0.17 -6.08
C GLY A 153 22.10 -0.53 -6.47
N VAL A 154 21.91 -1.03 -7.69
CA VAL A 154 20.60 -1.47 -8.18
C VAL A 154 20.45 -2.97 -7.98
N ARG A 155 19.43 -3.37 -7.22
CA ARG A 155 19.04 -4.78 -7.10
C ARG A 155 17.97 -5.08 -8.13
N TRP A 156 18.37 -5.70 -9.23
CA TRP A 156 17.45 -6.12 -10.27
C TRP A 156 16.60 -7.29 -9.79
N LYS A 157 15.29 -7.22 -10.04
CA LYS A 157 14.40 -8.35 -9.85
C LYS A 157 14.62 -9.34 -11.00
N LEU A 158 15.35 -10.41 -10.71
CA LEU A 158 15.64 -11.48 -11.67
C LEU A 158 14.61 -12.59 -11.54
N TRP A 159 14.25 -13.18 -12.66
CA TRP A 159 13.39 -14.34 -12.69
C TRP A 159 14.16 -15.58 -12.25
N GLU A 160 13.53 -16.35 -11.36
CA GLU A 160 13.96 -17.66 -10.91
C GLU A 160 12.80 -18.66 -11.05
N PRO A 161 13.09 -19.95 -11.28
CA PRO A 161 12.07 -20.98 -11.48
C PRO A 161 11.28 -21.34 -10.20
N MET A 162 11.53 -20.65 -9.08
CA MET A 162 10.76 -20.82 -7.85
C MET A 162 9.33 -20.28 -8.02
N LYS A 163 8.35 -21.01 -7.48
CA LYS A 163 6.93 -20.70 -7.64
C LYS A 163 6.61 -19.30 -7.09
N GLU A 164 7.19 -18.96 -5.96
CA GLU A 164 7.03 -17.69 -5.25
C GLU A 164 7.61 -16.54 -6.09
N THR A 165 8.83 -16.70 -6.58
CA THR A 165 9.52 -15.71 -7.42
C THR A 165 8.76 -15.50 -8.73
N HIS A 166 8.39 -16.58 -9.44
CA HIS A 166 7.61 -16.50 -10.67
C HIS A 166 6.27 -15.80 -10.43
N ALA A 167 5.55 -16.14 -9.36
CA ALA A 167 4.26 -15.52 -9.02
C ALA A 167 4.35 -14.02 -8.73
N SER A 168 5.51 -13.52 -8.35
CA SER A 168 5.74 -12.10 -8.07
C SER A 168 5.84 -11.23 -9.34
N PHE A 169 5.98 -11.83 -10.53
CA PHE A 169 6.07 -11.09 -11.80
C PHE A 169 4.70 -10.82 -12.43
N PRO A 170 4.57 -9.79 -13.29
CA PRO A 170 3.34 -9.55 -14.05
C PRO A 170 2.85 -10.77 -14.83
N VAL A 171 1.53 -10.95 -14.97
CA VAL A 171 0.91 -12.11 -15.66
C VAL A 171 1.51 -12.32 -17.04
N ARG A 172 1.60 -11.26 -17.84
CA ARG A 172 2.13 -11.36 -19.21
C ARG A 172 3.57 -11.83 -19.25
N TYR A 173 4.42 -11.37 -18.32
CA TYR A 173 5.78 -11.89 -18.23
C TYR A 173 5.80 -13.37 -17.83
N ARG A 174 4.93 -13.77 -16.89
CA ARG A 174 4.78 -15.17 -16.48
C ARG A 174 4.36 -16.06 -17.66
N GLU A 175 3.39 -15.62 -18.47
CA GLU A 175 2.93 -16.32 -19.66
C GLU A 175 4.02 -16.46 -20.72
N VAL A 176 4.82 -15.42 -20.94
CA VAL A 176 5.97 -15.45 -21.84
C VAL A 176 7.01 -16.48 -21.37
N VAL A 177 7.37 -16.44 -20.09
CA VAL A 177 8.27 -17.41 -19.48
C VAL A 177 7.72 -18.83 -19.65
N GLN A 178 6.45 -19.07 -19.32
CA GLN A 178 5.81 -20.39 -19.46
C GLN A 178 5.79 -20.86 -20.91
N THR A 179 5.46 -19.98 -21.86
CA THR A 179 5.41 -20.30 -23.29
C THR A 179 6.79 -20.68 -23.81
N ILE A 180 7.84 -19.93 -23.42
CA ILE A 180 9.22 -20.25 -23.81
C ILE A 180 9.64 -21.60 -23.21
N LEU A 181 9.37 -21.85 -21.93
CA LEU A 181 9.68 -23.12 -21.28
C LEU A 181 8.90 -24.31 -21.86
N LEU A 182 7.66 -24.12 -22.30
CA LEU A 182 6.89 -25.13 -23.02
C LEU A 182 7.48 -25.39 -24.42
N GLY A 183 7.87 -24.33 -25.12
CA GLY A 183 8.57 -24.44 -26.41
C GLY A 183 9.89 -25.20 -26.31
N MET A 184 10.65 -25.03 -25.23
CA MET A 184 11.86 -25.84 -24.99
C MET A 184 11.57 -27.33 -24.87
N LYS A 185 10.40 -27.71 -24.34
CA LYS A 185 10.01 -29.12 -24.18
C LYS A 185 9.48 -29.74 -25.47
N ASP A 186 9.01 -28.94 -26.41
CA ASP A 186 8.52 -29.40 -27.71
C ASP A 186 9.68 -29.57 -28.71
N ARG A 187 9.96 -30.82 -29.09
CA ARG A 187 11.02 -31.17 -30.05
C ARG A 187 10.83 -30.56 -31.44
N ASN A 188 9.62 -30.12 -31.78
CA ASN A 188 9.35 -29.45 -33.05
C ASN A 188 9.57 -27.94 -32.99
N CYS A 189 9.77 -27.37 -31.80
CA CYS A 189 10.01 -25.95 -31.61
C CYS A 189 11.51 -25.65 -31.70
N LEU A 190 11.88 -24.55 -32.36
CA LEU A 190 13.28 -24.09 -32.46
C LEU A 190 13.91 -23.82 -31.08
N LEU A 191 13.10 -23.49 -30.08
CA LEU A 191 13.56 -23.25 -28.70
C LEU A 191 14.09 -24.51 -28.01
N SER A 192 13.72 -25.71 -28.48
CA SER A 192 14.24 -26.97 -27.93
C SER A 192 15.72 -27.20 -28.20
N ALA A 193 16.32 -26.43 -29.12
CA ALA A 193 17.76 -26.45 -29.37
C ALA A 193 18.57 -25.58 -28.38
N LEU A 194 17.90 -24.75 -27.57
CA LEU A 194 18.55 -23.88 -26.60
C LEU A 194 18.77 -24.61 -25.26
N ASP A 195 19.93 -24.36 -24.65
CA ASP A 195 20.20 -24.78 -23.28
C ASP A 195 19.35 -23.96 -22.29
N TYR A 196 19.04 -24.57 -21.14
CA TYR A 196 18.37 -23.90 -20.04
C TYR A 196 19.12 -22.65 -19.59
N ASP A 197 20.46 -22.69 -19.50
CA ASP A 197 21.25 -21.53 -19.07
C ASP A 197 21.14 -20.35 -20.06
N VAL A 198 21.03 -20.65 -21.35
CA VAL A 198 20.81 -19.63 -22.39
C VAL A 198 19.43 -18.98 -22.22
N VAL A 199 18.41 -19.79 -21.92
CA VAL A 199 17.05 -19.28 -21.69
C VAL A 199 16.96 -18.47 -20.40
N MET A 200 17.64 -18.88 -19.32
CA MET A 200 17.78 -18.07 -18.10
C MET A 200 18.42 -16.72 -18.39
N TYR A 201 19.49 -16.71 -19.20
CA TYR A 201 20.16 -15.48 -19.61
C TYR A 201 19.23 -14.58 -20.41
N ILE A 202 18.45 -15.14 -21.34
CA ILE A 202 17.44 -14.40 -22.11
C ILE A 202 16.40 -13.77 -21.17
N PHE A 203 15.80 -14.53 -20.26
CA PHE A 203 14.81 -14.01 -19.30
C PHE A 203 15.34 -12.87 -18.44
N ASN A 204 16.60 -12.96 -18.00
CA ASN A 204 17.17 -12.04 -17.01
C ASN A 204 17.93 -10.85 -17.59
N LYS A 205 18.34 -10.92 -18.86
CA LYS A 205 19.14 -9.85 -19.51
C LYS A 205 18.46 -9.24 -20.72
N HIS A 206 17.62 -9.99 -21.42
CA HIS A 206 17.05 -9.57 -22.68
C HIS A 206 15.54 -9.41 -22.67
N ILE A 207 14.83 -10.00 -21.71
CA ILE A 207 13.38 -9.80 -21.59
C ILE A 207 13.13 -9.09 -20.26
N GLY A 208 13.04 -7.76 -20.30
CA GLY A 208 12.64 -6.99 -19.13
C GLY A 208 11.24 -7.42 -18.68
N TRP A 209 11.05 -7.62 -17.37
CA TRP A 209 9.76 -8.08 -16.86
C TRP A 209 8.65 -7.04 -17.02
N ASP A 210 9.04 -5.78 -17.20
CA ASP A 210 8.25 -4.59 -17.45
C ASP A 210 7.89 -4.40 -18.94
N TRP A 211 8.53 -5.14 -19.86
CA TRP A 211 8.30 -5.00 -21.31
C TRP A 211 6.85 -5.23 -21.73
N PHE A 212 6.11 -6.03 -20.96
CA PHE A 212 4.73 -6.39 -21.26
C PHE A 212 3.71 -5.56 -20.46
N GLY A 213 4.18 -4.55 -19.73
CA GLY A 213 3.39 -3.64 -18.89
C GLY A 213 3.67 -3.82 -17.40
N ASN A 214 3.47 -2.74 -16.64
CA ASN A 214 3.71 -2.67 -15.19
C ASN A 214 2.50 -3.08 -14.35
N GLN A 215 1.40 -3.49 -14.97
CA GLN A 215 0.25 -4.02 -14.25
C GLN A 215 0.63 -5.37 -13.67
N LEU A 216 1.11 -5.34 -12.42
CA LEU A 216 1.00 -6.47 -11.52
C LEU A 216 -0.49 -6.71 -11.36
N ASP A 217 -1.06 -7.62 -12.13
CA ASP A 217 -2.41 -8.07 -11.84
C ASP A 217 -2.43 -8.54 -10.39
N PRO A 218 -3.38 -8.05 -9.56
CA PRO A 218 -3.54 -8.57 -8.21
C PRO A 218 -3.58 -10.09 -8.35
N PRO A 219 -2.69 -10.81 -7.64
CA PRO A 219 -2.34 -12.19 -7.96
C PRO A 219 -3.62 -12.96 -8.21
N ALA A 220 -3.90 -13.36 -9.46
CA ALA A 220 -5.18 -13.92 -9.87
C ALA A 220 -5.63 -14.91 -8.80
N LEU A 221 -6.55 -14.46 -7.96
CA LEU A 221 -6.97 -15.23 -6.82
C LEU A 221 -7.79 -16.34 -7.47
N PRO A 222 -7.40 -17.63 -7.37
CA PRO A 222 -8.29 -18.70 -7.77
C PRO A 222 -9.63 -18.47 -7.08
N PRO A 223 -10.72 -18.81 -7.77
CA PRO A 223 -12.05 -18.56 -7.27
C PRO A 223 -12.20 -19.14 -5.87
N LEU A 224 -13.02 -18.50 -5.05
CA LEU A 224 -13.41 -19.07 -3.78
C LEU A 224 -14.03 -20.45 -4.06
N GLU A 225 -13.63 -21.44 -3.28
CA GLU A 225 -14.21 -22.78 -3.38
C GLU A 225 -15.68 -22.69 -2.96
N THR A 226 -16.57 -23.23 -3.77
CA THR A 226 -18.00 -23.36 -3.44
C THR A 226 -18.27 -24.59 -2.58
N SER A 227 -17.25 -25.40 -2.30
CA SER A 227 -17.34 -26.62 -1.49
C SER A 227 -16.21 -26.68 -0.47
N SER A 228 -16.55 -27.15 0.72
CA SER A 228 -15.60 -27.47 1.80
C SER A 228 -14.89 -28.82 1.59
N GLY A 229 -15.33 -29.62 0.62
CA GLY A 229 -14.91 -31.02 0.47
C GLY A 229 -15.58 -31.99 1.45
N SER A 230 -16.60 -31.54 2.21
CA SER A 230 -17.50 -32.41 2.99
C SER A 230 -18.95 -32.09 2.60
N ALA A 231 -19.65 -33.10 2.10
CA ALA A 231 -21.05 -32.96 1.69
C ALA A 231 -21.96 -32.56 2.87
N VAL A 232 -21.60 -32.98 4.09
CA VAL A 232 -22.30 -32.69 5.34
C VAL A 232 -22.09 -31.24 5.76
N VAL A 233 -20.88 -30.70 5.60
CA VAL A 233 -20.58 -29.29 5.85
C VAL A 233 -21.21 -28.39 4.79
N ASP A 234 -21.19 -28.82 3.53
CA ASP A 234 -21.78 -28.07 2.40
C ASP A 234 -23.31 -27.99 2.51
N ALA A 235 -23.97 -29.04 3.00
CA ALA A 235 -25.39 -29.00 3.35
C ALA A 235 -25.68 -27.94 4.43
N ALA A 236 -24.85 -27.89 5.47
CA ALA A 236 -24.98 -26.90 6.54
C ALA A 236 -24.75 -25.45 6.07
N LEU A 237 -23.76 -25.22 5.19
CA LEU A 237 -23.50 -23.91 4.59
C LEU A 237 -24.63 -23.45 3.65
N ARG A 238 -25.20 -24.38 2.86
CA ARG A 238 -26.39 -24.09 2.05
C ARG A 238 -27.59 -23.73 2.91
N ALA A 239 -27.85 -24.48 3.99
CA ALA A 239 -28.94 -24.19 4.92
C ALA A 239 -28.79 -22.80 5.57
N LEU A 240 -27.57 -22.36 5.89
CA LEU A 240 -27.29 -21.00 6.38
C LEU A 240 -27.65 -19.94 5.32
N THR A 241 -27.22 -20.14 4.08
CA THR A 241 -27.47 -19.24 2.96
C THR A 241 -28.96 -19.10 2.66
N GLU A 242 -29.67 -20.24 2.57
CA GLU A 242 -31.13 -20.31 2.34
C GLU A 242 -31.92 -19.65 3.47
N HIS A 243 -31.53 -19.88 4.73
CA HIS A 243 -32.20 -19.27 5.87
C HIS A 243 -32.11 -17.74 5.82
N HIS A 244 -30.94 -17.20 5.47
CA HIS A 244 -30.78 -15.76 5.30
C HIS A 244 -31.57 -15.18 4.11
N ALA A 245 -31.67 -15.91 3.00
CA ALA A 245 -32.47 -15.50 1.85
C ALA A 245 -33.98 -15.40 2.20
N SER A 246 -34.47 -16.34 3.01
CA SER A 246 -35.89 -16.42 3.39
C SER A 246 -36.36 -15.30 4.35
N GLY A 247 -35.44 -14.72 5.12
CA GLY A 247 -35.74 -13.72 6.15
C GLY A 247 -35.91 -12.26 5.66
N SER A 248 -35.61 -11.98 4.38
CA SER A 248 -35.57 -10.62 3.85
C SER A 248 -36.71 -10.37 2.85
N LYS A 249 -37.68 -9.52 3.22
CA LYS A 249 -38.76 -9.03 2.34
C LYS A 249 -38.69 -7.49 2.26
N GLY A 250 -37.96 -6.95 1.27
CA GLY A 250 -37.86 -5.51 0.95
C GLY A 250 -36.77 -5.22 -0.12
N ASP A 251 -36.97 -4.23 -1.00
CA ASP A 251 -36.24 -3.98 -2.26
C ASP A 251 -34.80 -3.42 -2.16
N ALA A 252 -34.05 -3.61 -3.26
CA ALA A 252 -32.73 -3.07 -3.67
C ALA A 252 -31.52 -3.26 -2.74
N VAL A 253 -31.65 -3.04 -1.43
CA VAL A 253 -30.59 -3.29 -0.43
C VAL A 253 -30.31 -4.80 -0.26
N LYS A 254 -31.15 -5.64 -0.85
CA LYS A 254 -31.01 -7.11 -0.88
C LYS A 254 -29.81 -7.61 -1.67
N ASP A 255 -29.48 -6.98 -2.79
CA ASP A 255 -28.54 -7.57 -3.72
C ASP A 255 -27.12 -7.49 -3.16
N THR A 256 -26.74 -6.33 -2.61
CA THR A 256 -25.45 -6.15 -1.91
C THR A 256 -25.32 -7.03 -0.66
N TYR A 257 -26.42 -7.21 0.09
CA TYR A 257 -26.42 -8.02 1.30
C TYR A 257 -26.31 -9.53 1.01
N MET A 258 -27.00 -10.00 -0.02
CA MET A 258 -26.93 -11.40 -0.45
C MET A 258 -25.56 -11.72 -1.04
N GLU A 259 -24.97 -10.81 -1.81
CA GLU A 259 -23.59 -10.94 -2.32
C GLU A 259 -22.58 -11.06 -1.17
N GLN A 260 -22.71 -10.26 -0.12
CA GLN A 260 -21.82 -10.35 1.05
C GLN A 260 -21.96 -11.69 1.79
N ILE A 261 -23.18 -12.22 1.95
CA ILE A 261 -23.37 -13.53 2.58
C ILE A 261 -22.72 -14.62 1.74
N GLU A 262 -22.97 -14.61 0.43
CA GLU A 262 -22.42 -15.59 -0.51
C GLU A 262 -20.89 -15.58 -0.48
N ILE A 263 -20.27 -14.40 -0.52
CA ILE A 263 -18.83 -14.23 -0.39
C ILE A 263 -18.32 -14.84 0.92
N VAL A 264 -18.96 -14.52 2.05
CA VAL A 264 -18.50 -15.04 3.35
C VAL A 264 -18.68 -16.56 3.43
N THR A 265 -19.76 -17.12 2.90
CA THR A 265 -19.95 -18.58 2.87
C THR A 265 -18.93 -19.28 1.98
N ASN A 266 -18.57 -18.69 0.84
CA ASN A 266 -17.55 -19.22 -0.06
C ASN A 266 -16.15 -19.11 0.57
N VAL A 267 -15.87 -18.03 1.32
CA VAL A 267 -14.65 -17.94 2.14
C VAL A 267 -14.63 -19.02 3.20
N THR A 268 -15.73 -19.23 3.93
CA THR A 268 -15.83 -20.31 4.92
C THR A 268 -15.57 -21.69 4.29
N ALA A 269 -16.16 -21.98 3.14
CA ALA A 269 -15.92 -23.22 2.39
C ALA A 269 -14.44 -23.37 1.99
N THR A 270 -13.85 -22.30 1.47
CA THR A 270 -12.41 -22.24 1.12
C THR A 270 -11.52 -22.54 2.33
N LEU A 271 -11.77 -21.92 3.48
CA LEU A 271 -11.00 -22.17 4.72
C LEU A 271 -11.07 -23.63 5.17
N ILE A 272 -12.28 -24.22 5.13
CA ILE A 272 -12.49 -25.61 5.55
C ILE A 272 -11.83 -26.57 4.56
N SER A 273 -11.88 -26.29 3.25
CA SER A 273 -11.24 -27.10 2.22
C SER A 273 -9.70 -27.18 2.40
N GLN A 274 -9.09 -26.11 2.92
CA GLN A 274 -7.65 -26.00 3.16
C GLN A 274 -7.21 -26.67 4.48
N SER A 275 -8.13 -26.93 5.41
CA SER A 275 -7.81 -27.52 6.72
C SER A 275 -8.47 -28.88 6.90
N ALA A 276 -7.68 -29.95 6.64
CA ALA A 276 -8.15 -31.32 6.78
C ALA A 276 -8.63 -31.66 8.20
N ASP A 277 -7.99 -31.08 9.24
CA ASP A 277 -8.39 -31.26 10.64
C ASP A 277 -9.73 -30.58 10.94
N LEU A 278 -9.90 -29.32 10.51
CA LEU A 278 -11.15 -28.59 10.68
C LEU A 278 -12.30 -29.29 9.96
N ARG A 279 -12.06 -29.71 8.71
CA ARG A 279 -13.03 -30.46 7.91
C ARG A 279 -13.47 -31.72 8.62
N ARG A 280 -12.52 -32.56 9.06
CA ARG A 280 -12.81 -33.82 9.79
C ARG A 280 -13.61 -33.57 11.07
N ARG A 281 -13.23 -32.55 11.85
CA ARG A 281 -13.93 -32.20 13.10
C ARG A 281 -15.36 -31.72 12.86
N LEU A 282 -15.57 -30.90 11.84
CA LEU A 282 -16.91 -30.43 11.48
C LEU A 282 -17.77 -31.58 10.94
N ASP A 283 -17.18 -32.49 10.17
CA ASP A 283 -17.85 -33.65 9.61
C ASP A 283 -18.44 -34.55 10.71
N HIS A 284 -17.66 -34.86 11.74
CA HIS A 284 -18.10 -35.71 12.86
C HIS A 284 -18.86 -34.96 13.98
N ALA A 285 -18.93 -33.62 13.95
CA ALA A 285 -19.65 -32.87 14.98
C ALA A 285 -21.18 -33.05 14.87
N PRO A 286 -21.91 -33.19 15.99
CA PRO A 286 -23.37 -33.20 15.97
C PRO A 286 -23.96 -31.94 15.30
N PRO A 287 -25.13 -32.02 14.63
CA PRO A 287 -25.71 -30.92 13.86
C PRO A 287 -25.74 -29.56 14.59
N PRO A 288 -26.13 -29.46 15.88
CA PRO A 288 -26.17 -28.17 16.58
C PRO A 288 -24.77 -27.54 16.77
N ILE A 289 -23.76 -28.38 17.02
CA ILE A 289 -22.39 -27.92 17.28
C ILE A 289 -21.70 -27.54 15.98
N ARG A 290 -21.90 -28.33 14.92
CA ARG A 290 -21.46 -28.00 13.56
C ARG A 290 -22.00 -26.64 13.14
N MET A 291 -23.30 -26.41 13.34
CA MET A 291 -23.93 -25.13 12.99
C MET A 291 -23.38 -23.96 13.78
N GLN A 292 -23.18 -24.13 15.09
CA GLN A 292 -22.59 -23.10 15.94
C GLN A 292 -21.15 -22.75 15.51
N ALA A 293 -20.34 -23.76 15.14
CA ALA A 293 -18.99 -23.56 14.67
C ALA A 293 -18.97 -22.81 13.33
N LEU A 294 -19.80 -23.20 12.37
CA LEU A 294 -19.91 -22.52 11.08
C LEU A 294 -20.37 -21.07 11.23
N LEU A 295 -21.37 -20.80 12.06
CA LEU A 295 -21.80 -19.43 12.37
C LEU A 295 -20.68 -18.60 13.01
N HIS A 296 -19.88 -19.21 13.89
CA HIS A 296 -18.73 -18.54 14.50
C HIS A 296 -17.67 -18.19 13.45
N ILE A 297 -17.34 -19.13 12.55
CA ILE A 297 -16.39 -18.90 11.45
C ILE A 297 -16.86 -17.75 10.55
N THR A 298 -18.08 -17.88 10.00
CA THR A 298 -18.72 -16.89 9.12
C THR A 298 -18.75 -15.50 9.76
N LYS A 299 -19.12 -15.42 11.05
CA LYS A 299 -19.15 -14.14 11.78
C LYS A 299 -17.75 -13.51 11.91
N ASN A 300 -16.73 -14.29 12.28
CA ASN A 300 -15.36 -13.76 12.43
C ASN A 300 -14.79 -13.29 11.08
N ILE A 301 -15.03 -14.04 10.00
CA ILE A 301 -14.64 -13.64 8.63
C ILE A 301 -15.25 -12.28 8.30
N TYR A 302 -16.57 -12.16 8.50
CA TYR A 302 -17.27 -10.92 8.18
C TYR A 302 -16.77 -9.74 9.02
N GLU A 303 -16.62 -9.91 10.34
CA GLU A 303 -16.11 -8.85 11.22
C GLU A 303 -14.70 -8.39 10.82
N HIS A 304 -13.86 -9.32 10.38
CA HIS A 304 -12.51 -9.00 9.94
C HIS A 304 -12.51 -8.28 8.58
N CYS A 305 -13.24 -8.79 7.59
CA CYS A 305 -13.37 -8.16 6.27
C CYS A 305 -13.93 -6.72 6.40
N ARG A 306 -14.91 -6.53 7.31
CA ARG A 306 -15.49 -5.23 7.61
C ARG A 306 -14.51 -4.26 8.28
N LYS A 307 -13.78 -4.70 9.32
CA LYS A 307 -12.88 -3.82 10.09
C LYS A 307 -11.68 -3.35 9.30
N GLU A 308 -11.08 -4.26 8.55
CA GLU A 308 -9.83 -4.00 7.83
C GLU A 308 -10.09 -3.47 6.41
N ASN A 309 -11.35 -3.39 5.97
CA ASN A 309 -11.72 -3.13 4.57
C ASN A 309 -10.95 -4.05 3.60
N VAL A 310 -10.72 -5.30 4.03
CA VAL A 310 -9.90 -6.27 3.30
C VAL A 310 -10.79 -7.09 2.38
N ASN A 311 -10.33 -7.27 1.14
CA ASN A 311 -10.94 -8.19 0.19
C ASN A 311 -11.01 -9.61 0.80
N ALA A 312 -12.20 -10.18 0.86
CA ALA A 312 -12.47 -11.48 1.49
C ALA A 312 -11.62 -12.63 0.91
N LEU A 313 -11.22 -12.54 -0.37
CA LEU A 313 -10.27 -13.50 -0.97
C LEU A 313 -8.84 -13.38 -0.42
N LYS A 314 -8.40 -12.17 -0.08
CA LYS A 314 -7.08 -11.94 0.55
C LYS A 314 -7.06 -12.54 1.95
N PHE A 315 -8.17 -12.38 2.68
CA PHE A 315 -8.37 -12.96 4.00
C PHE A 315 -8.32 -14.49 3.99
N ALA A 316 -9.00 -15.14 3.04
CA ALA A 316 -9.06 -16.60 2.93
C ALA A 316 -7.70 -17.28 2.72
N ARG A 317 -6.65 -16.50 2.45
CA ARG A 317 -5.28 -16.96 2.13
C ARG A 317 -4.22 -16.52 3.12
N ASP A 318 -4.58 -15.68 4.08
CA ASP A 318 -3.68 -15.27 5.15
C ASP A 318 -3.48 -16.47 6.10
N THR A 319 -2.52 -17.34 5.79
CA THR A 319 -2.27 -18.60 6.49
C THR A 319 -2.19 -18.42 8.02
N PRO A 320 -1.49 -17.41 8.58
CA PRO A 320 -1.57 -17.08 10.00
C PRO A 320 -2.99 -16.84 10.53
N THR A 321 -3.79 -16.05 9.83
CA THR A 321 -5.16 -15.71 10.24
C THR A 321 -6.09 -16.92 10.10
N VAL A 322 -5.98 -17.68 9.01
CA VAL A 322 -6.69 -18.95 8.79
C VAL A 322 -6.38 -19.94 9.91
N GLN A 323 -5.11 -20.12 10.23
CA GLN A 323 -4.68 -21.02 11.30
C GLN A 323 -5.21 -20.53 12.65
N SER A 324 -5.11 -19.24 12.96
CA SER A 324 -5.60 -18.67 14.22
C SER A 324 -7.10 -18.86 14.41
N ILE A 325 -7.90 -18.67 13.36
CA ILE A 325 -9.34 -18.88 13.40
C ILE A 325 -9.66 -20.36 13.54
N THR A 326 -8.96 -21.21 12.79
CA THR A 326 -9.07 -22.67 12.88
C THR A 326 -8.81 -23.13 14.31
N ASP A 327 -7.71 -22.71 14.92
CA ASP A 327 -7.33 -23.08 16.29
C ASP A 327 -8.39 -22.66 17.31
N ARG A 328 -8.92 -21.44 17.18
CA ARG A 328 -10.00 -20.93 18.06
C ARG A 328 -11.28 -21.75 17.92
N VAL A 329 -11.64 -22.12 16.69
CA VAL A 329 -12.83 -22.93 16.42
C VAL A 329 -12.65 -24.36 16.93
N CYS A 330 -11.51 -24.98 16.68
CA CYS A 330 -11.16 -26.30 17.19
C CYS A 330 -11.17 -26.33 18.73
N ALA A 331 -10.63 -25.29 19.38
CA ALA A 331 -10.68 -25.15 20.83
C ALA A 331 -12.12 -25.00 21.36
N LEU A 332 -12.96 -24.21 20.67
CA LEU A 332 -14.37 -24.05 21.03
C LEU A 332 -15.15 -25.37 20.91
N ILE A 333 -14.91 -26.14 19.84
CA ILE A 333 -15.53 -27.46 19.64
C ILE A 333 -15.07 -28.43 20.74
N ALA A 334 -13.77 -28.47 21.03
CA ALA A 334 -13.20 -29.36 22.05
C ALA A 334 -13.76 -29.06 23.45
N HIS A 335 -13.85 -27.78 23.83
CA HIS A 335 -14.37 -27.36 25.13
C HIS A 335 -15.87 -27.68 25.30
N ARG A 336 -16.66 -27.57 24.22
CA ARG A 336 -18.12 -27.80 24.27
C ARG A 336 -18.50 -29.28 24.39
N GLN A 337 -17.62 -30.20 24.01
CA GLN A 337 -17.94 -31.62 23.90
C GLN A 337 -17.31 -32.53 24.96
N ASN A 338 -16.45 -32.03 25.87
CA ASN A 338 -15.62 -32.91 26.72
C ASN A 338 -14.94 -34.03 25.89
N TRP A 339 -14.46 -33.66 24.71
CA TRP A 339 -14.07 -34.62 23.68
C TRP A 339 -12.76 -35.31 24.07
N GLN A 340 -12.84 -36.50 24.64
CA GLN A 340 -11.74 -37.45 24.67
C GLN A 340 -11.71 -38.16 23.31
N SER A 341 -10.54 -38.12 22.65
CA SER A 341 -10.08 -38.95 21.52
C SER A 341 -11.13 -39.91 20.96
N LEU A 342 -11.76 -39.57 19.82
CA LEU A 342 -12.53 -40.54 19.06
C LEU A 342 -11.57 -41.51 18.38
N GLU A 343 -11.72 -42.79 18.71
CA GLU A 343 -11.18 -43.88 17.90
C GLU A 343 -11.92 -43.92 16.55
N GLU A 344 -11.17 -44.23 15.50
CA GLU A 344 -11.63 -44.20 14.11
C GLU A 344 -12.76 -45.23 13.89
N PRO A 345 -13.88 -44.86 13.24
CA PRO A 345 -14.89 -45.83 12.84
C PRO A 345 -14.36 -46.67 11.66
N GLU A 346 -14.62 -47.98 11.70
CA GLU A 346 -14.25 -48.91 10.63
C GLU A 346 -15.02 -48.60 9.33
N ASP A 347 -14.29 -48.42 8.23
CA ASP A 347 -14.81 -48.12 6.89
C ASP A 347 -15.70 -49.24 6.34
N GLY A 348 -16.96 -48.95 6.02
CA GLY A 348 -17.84 -49.93 5.36
C GLY A 348 -19.30 -49.57 5.15
N ALA A 349 -19.65 -48.34 4.74
CA ALA A 349 -21.04 -47.97 4.42
C ALA A 349 -21.27 -47.79 2.91
N ASP A 350 -22.34 -48.39 2.39
CA ASP A 350 -22.75 -48.46 0.97
C ASP A 350 -23.39 -47.13 0.48
N ASP A 351 -23.06 -46.70 -0.75
CA ASP A 351 -23.39 -45.40 -1.34
C ASP A 351 -24.90 -45.08 -1.44
N ALA A 352 -25.78 -46.08 -1.37
CA ALA A 352 -27.24 -45.90 -1.48
C ALA A 352 -27.90 -45.48 -0.16
N GLU A 353 -27.31 -45.83 0.99
CA GLU A 353 -27.76 -45.33 2.30
C GLU A 353 -27.35 -43.86 2.49
N THR A 354 -26.30 -43.41 1.80
CA THR A 354 -25.76 -42.06 1.89
C THR A 354 -26.74 -40.99 1.36
N GLU A 355 -27.45 -41.22 0.25
CA GLU A 355 -28.42 -40.25 -0.30
C GLU A 355 -29.68 -40.07 0.57
N ALA A 356 -30.21 -41.16 1.12
CA ALA A 356 -31.38 -41.10 2.02
C ALA A 356 -30.99 -40.47 3.36
N ALA A 357 -29.81 -40.79 3.88
CA ALA A 357 -29.22 -40.11 5.03
C ALA A 357 -28.99 -38.62 4.74
N GLN A 358 -28.55 -38.24 3.54
CA GLN A 358 -28.35 -36.84 3.13
C GLN A 358 -29.63 -36.01 3.22
N ARG A 359 -30.77 -36.55 2.73
CA ARG A 359 -32.07 -35.83 2.78
C ARG A 359 -32.62 -35.69 4.19
N LEU A 360 -32.43 -36.71 5.03
CA LEU A 360 -32.79 -36.65 6.45
C LEU A 360 -31.90 -35.67 7.21
N LEU A 361 -30.60 -35.63 6.88
CA LEU A 361 -29.65 -34.64 7.38
C LEU A 361 -30.12 -33.23 7.02
N ASP A 362 -30.49 -32.94 5.76
CA ASP A 362 -30.89 -31.60 5.32
C ASP A 362 -32.07 -31.02 6.13
N GLU A 363 -33.11 -31.83 6.41
CA GLU A 363 -34.25 -31.39 7.22
C GLU A 363 -33.91 -31.27 8.71
N GLU A 364 -33.08 -32.18 9.24
CA GLU A 364 -32.58 -32.10 10.61
C GLU A 364 -31.66 -30.88 10.80
N HIS A 365 -30.83 -30.55 9.80
CA HIS A 365 -30.01 -29.35 9.74
C HIS A 365 -30.86 -28.10 9.67
N LYS A 366 -31.85 -28.02 8.78
CA LYS A 366 -32.77 -26.86 8.72
C LYS A 366 -33.50 -26.65 10.03
N LYS A 367 -33.96 -27.72 10.68
CA LYS A 367 -34.60 -27.67 11.99
C LYS A 367 -33.63 -27.28 13.10
N ALA A 368 -32.40 -27.81 13.10
CA ALA A 368 -31.35 -27.46 14.05
C ALA A 368 -30.90 -26.01 13.87
N VAL A 369 -30.75 -25.53 12.65
CA VAL A 369 -30.47 -24.13 12.27
C VAL A 369 -31.57 -23.23 12.82
N THR A 370 -32.82 -23.55 12.51
CA THR A 370 -33.97 -22.74 12.94
C THR A 370 -34.10 -22.73 14.45
N ASN A 371 -33.99 -23.89 15.11
CA ASN A 371 -34.03 -24.00 16.57
C ASN A 371 -32.84 -23.29 17.22
N PHE A 372 -31.64 -23.38 16.64
CA PHE A 372 -30.43 -22.73 17.15
C PHE A 372 -30.51 -21.22 16.98
N LEU A 373 -30.88 -20.71 15.80
CA LEU A 373 -31.08 -19.28 15.56
C LEU A 373 -32.22 -18.69 16.40
N ASN A 374 -33.24 -19.48 16.72
CA ASN A 374 -34.31 -19.07 17.62
C ASN A 374 -33.92 -19.14 19.12
N SER A 375 -33.11 -20.13 19.52
CA SER A 375 -32.71 -20.37 20.92
C SER A 375 -31.50 -19.55 21.36
N VAL A 376 -30.54 -19.37 20.45
CA VAL A 376 -29.55 -18.33 20.61
C VAL A 376 -30.25 -17.06 20.16
N ALA A 377 -30.92 -16.40 21.11
CA ALA A 377 -31.21 -14.99 20.99
C ALA A 377 -29.86 -14.28 20.79
N ILE A 378 -29.39 -14.20 19.56
CA ILE A 378 -28.31 -13.34 19.15
C ILE A 378 -29.00 -12.11 18.53
N PRO A 379 -29.48 -11.15 19.35
CA PRO A 379 -29.77 -9.81 18.85
C PRO A 379 -28.61 -9.33 17.98
N SER A 380 -27.35 -9.66 18.31
CA SER A 380 -26.22 -9.19 17.53
C SER A 380 -26.21 -9.67 16.09
N LEU A 381 -26.36 -10.94 15.66
CA LEU A 381 -26.26 -11.27 14.22
C LEU A 381 -27.41 -10.69 13.37
N ARG A 382 -28.67 -10.85 13.81
CA ARG A 382 -29.83 -10.27 13.10
C ARG A 382 -29.81 -8.73 13.13
N ARG A 383 -29.45 -8.10 14.26
CA ARG A 383 -29.34 -6.64 14.39
C ARG A 383 -28.06 -6.08 13.77
N PHE A 384 -26.97 -6.84 13.68
CA PHE A 384 -25.70 -6.48 13.01
C PHE A 384 -25.86 -6.48 11.50
N PHE A 385 -26.65 -7.42 10.97
CA PHE A 385 -27.05 -7.44 9.57
C PHE A 385 -28.14 -6.40 9.26
N LEU A 386 -29.04 -6.08 10.21
CA LEU A 386 -30.03 -5.01 10.06
C LEU A 386 -29.48 -3.59 10.35
N MET A 387 -28.39 -3.43 11.09
CA MET A 387 -27.74 -2.13 11.42
C MET A 387 -26.93 -1.55 10.26
N ASN A 388 -26.65 -2.34 9.22
CA ASN A 388 -26.06 -1.85 7.96
C ASN A 388 -27.13 -1.47 6.92
N ARG A 389 -28.39 -1.35 7.35
CA ARG A 389 -29.38 -0.55 6.64
C ARG A 389 -28.92 0.89 6.77
N GLU A 390 -28.37 1.47 5.71
CA GLU A 390 -27.95 2.88 5.69
C GLU A 390 -29.06 3.73 6.30
N HIS A 391 -28.72 4.51 7.32
CA HIS A 391 -29.48 5.70 7.65
C HIS A 391 -29.33 6.64 6.44
N HIS A 392 -30.20 6.46 5.44
CA HIS A 392 -30.65 7.60 4.68
C HIS A 392 -31.47 8.42 5.67
N ASP A 393 -30.79 9.34 6.34
CA ASP A 393 -31.42 10.51 6.92
C ASP A 393 -32.23 11.15 5.77
N SER A 394 -33.53 11.06 5.89
CA SER A 394 -34.44 11.94 5.17
C SER A 394 -34.26 13.33 5.76
N ASP A 395 -33.26 14.06 5.27
CA ASP A 395 -33.17 15.52 5.36
C ASP A 395 -34.17 16.15 4.36
N ASP A 396 -35.44 15.76 4.48
CA ASP A 396 -36.56 16.54 3.95
C ASP A 396 -37.07 17.41 5.10
N GLU A 397 -37.23 18.71 4.81
CA GLU A 397 -37.75 19.81 5.64
C GLU A 397 -36.72 20.68 6.38
N ILE A 398 -36.05 21.56 5.63
CA ILE A 398 -35.95 22.99 5.99
C ILE A 398 -36.33 23.80 4.74
N ASP A 399 -37.62 24.07 4.60
CA ASP A 399 -38.12 25.29 3.97
C ASP A 399 -37.90 26.47 4.95
N ASP A 400 -37.86 27.67 4.39
CA ASP A 400 -37.78 29.00 5.02
C ASP A 400 -36.37 29.55 5.28
N PHE A 401 -35.78 30.21 4.28
CA PHE A 401 -35.32 31.60 4.47
C PHE A 401 -35.37 32.37 3.15
N ASP A 402 -36.17 33.43 3.20
CA ASP A 402 -36.54 34.35 2.13
C ASP A 402 -35.38 35.14 1.53
N ASP A 403 -35.59 35.49 0.26
CA ASP A 403 -35.00 36.62 -0.46
C ASP A 403 -34.89 37.89 0.40
N VAL A 404 -33.71 38.50 0.45
CA VAL A 404 -33.57 39.97 0.44
C VAL A 404 -32.34 40.35 -0.39
N GLU A 405 -32.66 40.99 -1.51
CA GLU A 405 -31.80 41.81 -2.38
C GLU A 405 -31.00 42.84 -1.57
N ASP A 406 -29.78 43.17 -1.99
CA ASP A 406 -29.30 44.56 -2.05
C ASP A 406 -27.89 44.59 -2.67
N ASP A 407 -27.84 45.11 -3.89
CA ASP A 407 -26.91 46.11 -4.43
C ASP A 407 -25.52 46.25 -3.81
N ASP A 408 -24.49 46.08 -4.65
CA ASP A 408 -23.53 47.16 -4.89
C ASP A 408 -22.69 46.87 -6.15
N ASP A 409 -23.04 47.60 -7.22
CA ASP A 409 -22.26 47.81 -8.42
C ASP A 409 -20.90 48.45 -8.08
N ILE A 410 -19.79 47.79 -8.44
CA ILE A 410 -18.49 48.45 -8.57
C ILE A 410 -18.03 48.29 -10.02
N PRO A 411 -18.04 49.37 -10.84
CA PRO A 411 -17.45 49.36 -12.16
C PRO A 411 -15.92 49.51 -12.03
N TYR A 412 -15.18 48.49 -12.47
CA TYR A 412 -13.75 48.64 -12.77
C TYR A 412 -13.62 49.30 -14.14
N ASP A 413 -13.31 50.59 -14.14
CA ASP A 413 -12.93 51.35 -15.32
C ASP A 413 -11.49 51.85 -15.19
N SER A 414 -10.81 51.84 -16.34
CA SER A 414 -9.65 52.63 -16.74
C SER A 414 -8.25 52.33 -16.15
N ASP A 415 -7.40 51.86 -17.06
CA ASP A 415 -6.17 52.54 -17.49
C ASP A 415 -5.08 52.85 -16.45
N LEU A 416 -4.05 51.99 -16.43
CA LEU A 416 -2.69 52.42 -16.09
C LEU A 416 -1.72 51.92 -17.17
N ASP A 417 -1.57 52.81 -18.14
CA ASP A 417 -0.37 53.26 -18.83
C ASP A 417 0.90 52.40 -18.79
N ALA A 418 1.37 52.16 -20.01
CA ALA A 418 2.72 51.80 -20.37
C ALA A 418 3.70 52.94 -20.07
N ASP A 419 4.79 52.61 -19.38
CA ASP A 419 6.08 53.30 -19.45
C ASP A 419 7.14 52.18 -19.37
N ASP A 420 7.74 51.77 -20.48
CA ASP A 420 8.97 52.34 -21.05
C ASP A 420 10.15 52.27 -20.06
N PHE A 421 10.86 51.14 -20.07
CA PHE A 421 12.24 51.06 -19.57
C PHE A 421 13.10 50.36 -20.61
N ASN A 422 13.44 51.16 -21.63
CA ASN A 422 14.61 50.99 -22.45
C ASN A 422 15.80 51.58 -21.67
N SER A 423 16.80 50.78 -21.31
CA SER A 423 18.15 51.31 -21.03
C SER A 423 19.20 50.23 -21.24
N ASP A 424 19.70 50.23 -22.47
CA ASP A 424 21.09 49.99 -22.88
C ASP A 424 22.10 49.86 -21.74
N TYR A 425 22.79 48.72 -21.70
CA TYR A 425 24.17 48.63 -21.21
C TYR A 425 24.98 47.93 -22.29
N ASP A 426 25.37 48.73 -23.28
CA ASP A 426 26.64 48.58 -23.98
C ASP A 426 27.72 49.13 -23.05
N ASP A 427 28.64 48.27 -22.59
CA ASP A 427 29.96 48.71 -22.13
C ASP A 427 30.98 47.75 -22.75
N GLU A 428 31.44 48.16 -23.94
CA GLU A 428 32.72 47.78 -24.48
C GLU A 428 33.82 48.29 -23.54
N VAL A 429 34.63 47.39 -23.00
CA VAL A 429 35.96 47.73 -22.50
C VAL A 429 36.96 46.92 -23.30
N ASP A 430 37.40 47.56 -24.39
CA ASP A 430 38.74 47.37 -24.93
C ASP A 430 39.72 47.84 -23.85
N GLU A 431 40.63 46.97 -23.41
CA GLU A 431 41.94 47.42 -22.93
C GLU A 431 42.99 46.37 -23.29
N ASP A 432 43.73 46.74 -24.33
CA ASP A 432 45.00 46.17 -24.75
C ASP A 432 45.97 46.09 -23.55
N PHE A 433 46.56 44.91 -23.34
CA PHE A 433 47.83 44.80 -22.61
C PHE A 433 48.75 43.85 -23.38
N ASP A 434 49.36 44.40 -24.42
CA ASP A 434 50.68 44.00 -24.88
C ASP A 434 51.71 44.55 -23.89
N ASP A 435 52.51 43.68 -23.29
CA ASP A 435 53.86 44.02 -22.82
C ASP A 435 54.74 42.78 -23.00
N GLU A 436 55.40 42.74 -24.16
CA GLU A 436 56.69 42.07 -24.34
C GLU A 436 57.75 42.83 -23.55
N VAL A 437 58.45 42.17 -22.63
CA VAL A 437 59.83 42.53 -22.27
C VAL A 437 60.65 41.27 -21.97
N ASP A 438 61.46 40.91 -22.97
CA ASP A 438 62.85 40.43 -22.96
C ASP A 438 63.44 39.61 -21.80
N GLU A 439 63.94 38.43 -22.20
CA GLU A 439 65.28 37.83 -21.96
C GLU A 439 66.01 38.05 -20.62
N ASP A 440 66.21 36.96 -19.87
CA ASP A 440 67.52 36.28 -19.68
C ASP A 440 67.38 34.89 -19.02
#